data_AF-A0A380GTP0-F1
#
_entry.id   AF-A0A380GTP0-F1
#
_cell.length_a   1.000
_cell.length_b   1.000
_cell.length_c   1.000
_cell.angle_alpha   90.00
_cell.angle_beta   90.00
_cell.angle_gamma   90.00
#
_symmetry.space_group_name_H-M   'P 1'
#
loop_
_entity.id
_entity.type
_entity.pdbx_description
1 polymer ?
#
loop_
_entity_poly.entity_id
_entity_poly.type
_entity_poly.pdbx_seq_one_letter_code
_entity_poly.pdbx_strand_id
1 'polypeptide(L)'
;MMTINIATMGSFITNDNFNTSYNPYYKQFFNVLEEIQKPFVEHRDKVALFKQLKDKNPQYFVLDFSLDILHCWRHGHQKFDDYFEVWKESVQQLIHFLTNELPNCRVILIQGRFVDTFRDGTTIIDYCEQQGLRPLNITEMNVQWHTLNKYFVEQRDTDVIDITQANYRLDKINMTAPDDFHYEKRFYNHFLNKLISLTYENKVIDITQEKTIQKIYLNDDYELLQTKQIEVVIGSDTNLIQLARKNDKAYQLYKNLLKNDYILYFHKDGISKLYKRRFVNELWQRKDLNQVGDIFYTLDHPKDRKDNTSISDKKLIVIFSCMPGSDTYDSHLIGDRMFKKLFDSIERSLVKNVYTMRIMDLNLSHGSHFINSVNYQSMSQDISDAIIEVKEKLNLHDNDIVLYGVSKGGTGALYYGAKLDLKCLAVDPIINLGEYNRKDVHFLRDLRQVDVSDDINAFLSQGSHYEKYVIGSENVPFNYEHICKIIGANVVKINKKDSHIQTHPDVSPNTIPEQLMLLNKMLLDMKFMMVNI
;
A
#
# COMPACT_ATOMS: atom_id res chain seq x y z
N MET A 1 -16.64 10.17 0.51
CA MET A 1 -15.95 11.28 1.15
C MET A 1 -16.39 12.59 0.50
N MET A 2 -17.32 13.29 1.15
CA MET A 2 -17.50 14.69 0.78
C MET A 2 -16.16 15.39 1.02
N THR A 3 -15.70 16.15 0.02
CA THR A 3 -14.51 17.00 0.16
C THR A 3 -14.76 17.98 1.29
N ILE A 4 -13.73 18.25 2.09
CA ILE A 4 -13.82 19.23 3.17
C ILE A 4 -13.79 20.62 2.55
N ASN A 5 -14.77 21.43 2.91
CA ASN A 5 -14.85 22.82 2.49
C ASN A 5 -13.87 23.67 3.30
N ILE A 6 -12.91 24.30 2.63
CA ILE A 6 -11.91 25.17 3.27
C ILE A 6 -11.93 26.56 2.66
N ALA A 7 -11.54 27.55 3.43
CA ALA A 7 -11.11 28.85 2.92
C ALA A 7 -9.65 29.08 3.29
N THR A 8 -8.93 29.82 2.45
CA THR A 8 -7.50 30.06 2.64
C THR A 8 -7.19 31.55 2.64
N MET A 9 -6.25 31.96 3.48
CA MET A 9 -5.70 33.31 3.48
C MET A 9 -4.19 33.24 3.67
N GLY A 10 -3.42 33.66 2.68
CA GLY A 10 -1.98 33.49 2.79
C GLY A 10 -1.26 33.75 1.49
N SER A 11 -0.10 33.12 1.38
CA SER A 11 0.92 33.43 0.40
C SER A 11 1.07 32.34 -0.66
N PHE A 12 2.25 32.28 -1.27
CA PHE A 12 2.72 31.15 -2.07
C PHE A 12 2.56 29.80 -1.34
N ILE A 13 2.59 29.75 0.00
CA ILE A 13 2.41 28.50 0.75
C ILE A 13 1.02 27.93 0.51
N THR A 14 -0.03 28.71 0.74
CA THR A 14 -1.40 28.24 0.55
C THR A 14 -1.76 28.18 -0.93
N ASN A 15 -1.42 29.19 -1.73
CA ASN A 15 -1.79 29.28 -3.15
C ASN A 15 -1.24 28.12 -3.97
N ASP A 16 0.08 27.89 -3.90
CA ASP A 16 0.70 26.82 -4.67
C ASP A 16 0.20 25.46 -4.19
N ASN A 17 -0.07 25.31 -2.89
CA ASN A 17 -0.58 24.06 -2.36
C ASN A 17 -1.98 23.70 -2.87
N PHE A 18 -2.81 24.70 -3.18
CA PHE A 18 -4.12 24.54 -3.79
C PHE A 18 -4.11 24.83 -5.31
N ASN A 19 -2.95 24.65 -5.93
CA ASN A 19 -2.75 24.68 -7.37
C ASN A 19 -2.37 23.29 -7.88
N THR A 20 -3.07 22.82 -8.91
CA THR A 20 -2.89 21.45 -9.46
C THR A 20 -1.52 21.23 -10.10
N SER A 21 -0.79 22.29 -10.43
CA SER A 21 0.59 22.20 -10.94
C SER A 21 1.59 21.73 -9.89
N TYR A 22 1.37 22.08 -8.62
CA TYR A 22 2.22 21.69 -7.49
C TYR A 22 1.65 20.47 -6.77
N ASN A 23 0.33 20.47 -6.51
CA ASN A 23 -0.38 19.38 -5.85
C ASN A 23 -1.57 18.90 -6.70
N PRO A 24 -1.38 17.93 -7.59
CA PRO A 24 -2.45 17.47 -8.47
C PRO A 24 -3.63 16.80 -7.74
N TYR A 25 -3.46 16.43 -6.46
CA TYR A 25 -4.43 15.62 -5.71
C TYR A 25 -5.24 16.38 -4.66
N TYR A 26 -4.99 17.68 -4.41
CA TYR A 26 -5.69 18.38 -3.33
C TYR A 26 -7.21 18.36 -3.50
N LYS A 27 -7.71 18.44 -4.74
CA LYS A 27 -9.15 18.44 -5.07
C LYS A 27 -9.87 17.15 -4.68
N GLN A 28 -9.13 16.07 -4.43
CA GLN A 28 -9.70 14.81 -3.92
C GLN A 28 -10.11 14.92 -2.45
N PHE A 29 -9.56 15.90 -1.73
CA PHE A 29 -9.73 16.07 -0.28
C PHE A 29 -10.40 17.40 0.05
N PHE A 30 -10.08 18.48 -0.68
CA PHE A 30 -10.53 19.81 -0.33
C PHE A 30 -11.29 20.48 -1.46
N ASN A 31 -12.37 21.15 -1.08
CA ASN A 31 -13.04 22.14 -1.91
C ASN A 31 -12.69 23.53 -1.36
N VAL A 32 -11.88 24.27 -2.11
CA VAL A 32 -11.45 25.63 -1.73
C VAL A 32 -12.55 26.60 -2.12
N LEU A 33 -13.26 27.12 -1.11
CA LEU A 33 -14.41 28.00 -1.29
C LEU A 33 -14.03 29.46 -1.55
N GLU A 34 -12.87 29.86 -1.03
CA GLU A 34 -12.34 31.21 -1.12
C GLU A 34 -10.82 31.17 -0.90
N GLU A 35 -10.09 32.02 -1.63
CA GLU A 35 -8.64 32.14 -1.54
C GLU A 35 -8.24 33.61 -1.55
N ILE A 36 -7.55 34.04 -0.50
CA ILE A 36 -7.22 35.45 -0.27
C ILE A 36 -5.71 35.63 -0.15
N GLN A 37 -5.15 36.36 -1.11
CA GLN A 37 -3.71 36.61 -1.22
C GLN A 37 -3.40 38.08 -0.96
N LYS A 38 -3.69 38.53 0.27
CA LYS A 38 -3.46 39.92 0.67
C LYS A 38 -2.95 40.00 2.11
N PRO A 39 -2.11 41.01 2.43
CA PRO A 39 -1.73 41.29 3.80
C PRO A 39 -2.96 41.71 4.61
N PHE A 40 -2.95 41.37 5.88
CA PHE A 40 -4.12 41.40 6.71
C PHE A 40 -4.45 42.80 7.25
N VAL A 41 -3.51 43.75 7.18
CA VAL A 41 -3.67 45.12 7.67
C VAL A 41 -4.58 46.02 6.81
N GLU A 42 -4.94 45.63 5.58
CA GLU A 42 -5.74 46.48 4.68
C GLU A 42 -7.25 46.44 4.99
N HIS A 43 -7.81 47.55 5.50
CA HIS A 43 -9.20 47.60 6.00
C HIS A 43 -10.27 47.21 4.97
N ARG A 44 -10.17 47.66 3.71
CA ARG A 44 -11.17 47.33 2.68
C ARG A 44 -11.22 45.82 2.42
N ASP A 45 -10.06 45.18 2.42
CA ASP A 45 -9.93 43.76 2.14
C ASP A 45 -10.39 42.90 3.31
N LYS A 46 -10.19 43.36 4.56
CA LYS A 46 -10.76 42.71 5.74
C LYS A 46 -12.29 42.61 5.72
N VAL A 47 -12.98 43.69 5.35
CA VAL A 47 -14.46 43.68 5.30
C VAL A 47 -14.97 42.70 4.23
N ALA A 48 -14.32 42.67 3.07
CA ALA A 48 -14.63 41.71 2.02
C ALA A 48 -14.38 40.26 2.46
N LEU A 49 -13.22 40.00 3.09
CA LEU A 49 -12.85 38.70 3.66
C LEU A 49 -13.90 38.20 4.65
N PHE A 50 -14.30 39.02 5.63
CA PHE A 50 -15.29 38.59 6.64
C PHE A 50 -16.64 38.27 6.00
N LYS A 51 -17.07 39.08 5.03
CA LYS A 51 -18.30 38.80 4.29
C LYS A 51 -18.20 37.48 3.53
N GLN A 52 -17.12 37.26 2.79
CA GLN A 52 -16.91 36.03 2.03
C GLN A 52 -16.85 34.80 2.94
N LEU A 53 -16.07 34.84 4.01
CA LEU A 53 -15.99 33.74 4.97
C LEU A 53 -17.36 33.43 5.59
N LYS A 54 -18.14 34.45 5.93
CA LYS A 54 -19.51 34.27 6.45
C LYS A 54 -20.44 33.63 5.43
N ASP A 55 -20.43 34.14 4.20
CA ASP A 55 -21.30 33.67 3.12
C ASP A 55 -20.95 32.22 2.70
N LYS A 56 -19.67 31.87 2.72
CA LYS A 56 -19.16 30.53 2.35
C LYS A 56 -19.24 29.51 3.48
N ASN A 57 -19.17 29.96 4.73
CA ASN A 57 -19.20 29.14 5.95
C ASN A 57 -18.29 27.88 5.87
N PRO A 58 -16.96 28.06 5.69
CA PRO A 58 -16.02 26.96 5.55
C PRO A 58 -15.88 26.15 6.85
N GLN A 59 -15.57 24.86 6.74
CA GLN A 59 -15.29 24.02 7.91
C GLN A 59 -13.94 24.38 8.53
N TYR A 60 -12.95 24.69 7.69
CA TYR A 60 -11.63 25.11 8.11
C TYR A 60 -11.21 26.41 7.43
N PHE A 61 -10.58 27.29 8.19
CA PHE A 61 -9.90 28.47 7.70
C PHE A 61 -8.39 28.26 7.86
N VAL A 62 -7.69 28.09 6.74
CA VAL A 62 -6.25 27.82 6.69
C VAL A 62 -5.51 29.11 6.38
N LEU A 63 -4.55 29.50 7.22
CA LEU A 63 -3.87 30.79 7.04
C LEU A 63 -2.37 30.78 7.34
N ASP A 64 -1.65 31.70 6.69
CA ASP A 64 -0.25 32.02 6.96
C ASP A 64 -0.01 33.54 6.89
N PHE A 65 1.04 34.02 7.57
CA PHE A 65 1.35 35.46 7.66
C PHE A 65 2.56 35.89 6.81
N SER A 66 2.97 35.11 5.80
CA SER A 66 4.16 35.46 5.01
C SER A 66 3.95 36.73 4.17
N LEU A 67 2.72 36.96 3.67
CA LEU A 67 2.39 38.21 2.95
C LEU A 67 2.47 39.44 3.85
N ASP A 68 2.13 39.34 5.14
CA ASP A 68 2.27 40.45 6.09
C ASP A 68 3.74 40.85 6.24
N ILE A 69 4.64 39.87 6.33
CA ILE A 69 6.09 40.10 6.38
C ILE A 69 6.60 40.72 5.07
N LEU A 70 6.22 40.15 3.92
CA LEU A 70 6.62 40.70 2.62
C LEU A 70 6.11 42.13 2.44
N HIS A 71 4.89 42.43 2.87
CA HIS A 71 4.30 43.77 2.80
C HIS A 71 5.06 44.77 3.68
N CYS A 72 5.34 44.41 4.95
CA CYS A 72 6.14 45.24 5.86
C CYS A 72 7.51 45.61 5.24
N TRP A 73 8.17 44.65 4.60
CA TRP A 73 9.49 44.85 4.00
C TRP A 73 9.46 45.69 2.71
N ARG A 74 8.43 45.54 1.86
CA ARG A 74 8.28 46.30 0.61
C ARG A 74 8.00 47.78 0.83
N HIS A 75 7.15 48.12 1.79
CA HIS A 75 6.67 49.49 1.98
C HIS A 75 7.54 50.35 2.89
N GLY A 76 8.78 49.93 3.17
CA GLY A 76 9.76 50.78 3.86
C GLY A 76 9.45 51.02 5.34
N HIS A 77 8.56 50.22 5.94
CA HIS A 77 8.37 50.21 7.38
C HIS A 77 9.55 49.46 8.02
N GLN A 78 10.68 50.17 8.20
CA GLN A 78 11.83 49.68 8.98
C GLN A 78 11.52 49.54 10.49
N LYS A 79 10.25 49.59 10.87
CA LYS A 79 9.76 49.39 12.23
C LYS A 79 8.66 48.35 12.18
N PHE A 80 9.07 47.07 12.17
CA PHE A 80 8.15 45.95 12.34
C PHE A 80 7.22 46.16 13.54
N ASP A 81 7.72 46.81 14.60
CA ASP A 81 6.91 47.18 15.78
C ASP A 81 5.67 48.01 15.43
N ASP A 82 5.82 49.08 14.62
CA ASP A 82 4.68 49.92 14.22
C ASP A 82 3.67 49.14 13.37
N TYR A 83 4.18 48.30 12.46
CA TYR A 83 3.35 47.40 11.66
C TYR A 83 2.62 46.37 12.53
N PHE A 84 3.33 45.82 13.51
CA PHE A 84 2.82 44.80 14.43
C PHE A 84 1.67 45.34 15.27
N GLU A 85 1.71 46.59 15.71
CA GLU A 85 0.56 47.21 16.41
C GLU A 85 -0.70 47.25 15.54
N VAL A 86 -0.59 47.69 14.28
CA VAL A 86 -1.74 47.72 13.34
C VAL A 86 -2.22 46.31 12.99
N TRP A 87 -1.29 45.37 12.87
CA TRP A 87 -1.59 43.97 12.61
C TRP A 87 -2.33 43.33 13.79
N LYS A 88 -1.95 43.61 15.04
CA LYS A 88 -2.63 43.11 16.25
C LYS A 88 -4.09 43.54 16.30
N GLU A 89 -4.38 44.81 16.01
CA GLU A 89 -5.77 45.31 15.96
C GLU A 89 -6.58 44.56 14.91
N SER A 90 -5.98 44.31 13.75
CA SER A 90 -6.60 43.53 12.69
C SER A 90 -6.88 42.10 13.15
N VAL A 91 -5.92 41.46 13.85
CA VAL A 91 -6.04 40.06 14.30
C VAL A 91 -7.11 39.90 15.34
N GLN A 92 -7.22 40.86 16.25
CA GLN A 92 -8.30 40.89 17.23
C GLN A 92 -9.68 40.99 16.55
N GLN A 93 -9.81 41.75 15.45
CA GLN A 93 -11.05 41.80 14.68
C GLN A 93 -11.38 40.45 14.02
N LEU A 94 -10.39 39.77 13.44
CA LEU A 94 -10.60 38.44 12.86
C LEU A 94 -10.97 37.41 13.93
N ILE A 95 -10.29 37.41 15.07
CA ILE A 95 -10.60 36.49 16.17
C ILE A 95 -12.01 36.74 16.68
N HIS A 96 -12.40 38.00 16.85
CA HIS A 96 -13.76 38.36 17.24
C HIS A 96 -14.80 37.85 16.22
N PHE A 97 -14.55 38.08 14.93
CA PHE A 97 -15.40 37.58 13.85
C PHE A 97 -15.50 36.04 13.84
N LEU A 98 -14.38 35.34 13.86
CA LEU A 98 -14.34 33.88 13.88
C LEU A 98 -14.98 33.27 15.12
N THR A 99 -15.02 34.00 16.24
CA THR A 99 -15.65 33.53 17.48
C THR A 99 -17.16 33.75 17.46
N ASN A 100 -17.62 34.91 16.97
CA ASN A 100 -19.01 35.31 17.08
C ASN A 100 -19.85 34.97 15.85
N GLU A 101 -19.24 34.99 14.66
CA GLU A 101 -19.93 34.84 13.38
C GLU A 101 -19.64 33.49 12.72
N LEU A 102 -18.50 32.85 13.03
CA LEU A 102 -18.11 31.52 12.50
C LEU A 102 -17.62 30.56 13.61
N PRO A 103 -18.40 30.34 14.68
CA PRO A 103 -17.94 29.56 15.85
C PRO A 103 -17.58 28.10 15.54
N ASN A 104 -18.12 27.54 14.45
CA ASN A 104 -17.86 26.16 14.03
C ASN A 104 -16.69 26.04 13.04
N CYS A 105 -16.12 27.16 12.59
CA CYS A 105 -14.98 27.16 11.69
C CYS A 105 -13.69 26.96 12.50
N ARG A 106 -13.00 25.84 12.26
CA ARG A 106 -11.69 25.57 12.87
C ARG A 106 -10.61 26.34 12.14
N VAL A 107 -9.67 26.90 12.89
CA VAL A 107 -8.57 27.69 12.32
C VAL A 107 -7.30 26.84 12.32
N ILE A 108 -6.65 26.78 11.16
CA ILE A 108 -5.37 26.11 10.98
C ILE A 108 -4.32 27.16 10.61
N LEU A 109 -3.36 27.40 11.49
CA LEU A 109 -2.21 28.25 11.20
C LEU A 109 -1.07 27.41 10.61
N ILE A 110 -0.55 27.89 9.49
CA ILE A 110 0.63 27.30 8.85
C ILE A 110 1.86 28.07 9.30
N GLN A 111 2.73 27.40 10.06
CA GLN A 111 4.00 27.95 10.47
C GLN A 111 5.06 27.61 9.43
N GLY A 112 5.27 28.57 8.52
CA GLY A 112 6.33 28.56 7.53
C GLY A 112 7.55 29.37 7.98
N ARG A 113 8.56 29.37 7.11
CA ARG A 113 9.73 30.26 7.15
C ARG A 113 10.05 30.68 5.73
N PHE A 114 10.84 31.72 5.55
CA PHE A 114 11.55 32.00 4.31
C PHE A 114 12.85 31.18 4.27
N VAL A 115 13.21 30.73 3.07
CA VAL A 115 14.43 29.98 2.79
C VAL A 115 15.28 30.77 1.82
N ASP A 116 16.60 30.71 2.02
CA ASP A 116 17.57 31.44 1.20
C ASP A 116 18.12 30.60 0.03
N THR A 117 18.19 29.28 0.17
CA THR A 117 18.86 28.41 -0.79
C THR A 117 17.93 27.85 -1.88
N PHE A 118 18.37 27.93 -3.13
CA PHE A 118 17.78 27.25 -4.28
C PHE A 118 18.23 25.79 -4.40
N ARG A 119 17.53 25.02 -5.23
CA ARG A 119 17.88 23.63 -5.55
C ARG A 119 19.27 23.47 -6.16
N ASP A 120 19.74 24.45 -6.94
CA ASP A 120 21.06 24.48 -7.58
C ASP A 120 22.20 24.91 -6.63
N GLY A 121 21.87 25.26 -5.37
CA GLY A 121 22.84 25.68 -4.36
C GLY A 121 23.11 27.19 -4.34
N THR A 122 22.56 27.97 -5.28
CA THR A 122 22.63 29.43 -5.23
C THR A 122 21.67 29.99 -4.18
N THR A 123 21.82 31.26 -3.82
CA THR A 123 20.98 31.92 -2.81
C THR A 123 20.03 32.97 -3.41
N ILE A 124 18.92 33.26 -2.72
CA ILE A 124 18.00 34.34 -3.13
C ILE A 124 18.68 35.69 -2.94
N ILE A 125 19.57 35.82 -1.98
CA ILE A 125 20.39 37.03 -1.78
C ILE A 125 21.26 37.27 -3.02
N ASP A 126 22.02 36.27 -3.47
CA ASP A 126 22.86 36.39 -4.67
C ASP A 126 22.01 36.71 -5.91
N TYR A 127 20.83 36.10 -6.02
CA TYR A 127 19.89 36.37 -7.11
C TYR A 127 19.40 37.82 -7.09
N CYS A 128 19.00 38.33 -5.92
CA CYS A 128 18.58 39.72 -5.78
C CYS A 128 19.71 40.68 -6.14
N GLU A 129 20.94 40.43 -5.68
CA GLU A 129 22.11 41.25 -6.01
C GLU A 129 22.40 41.27 -7.52
N GLN A 130 22.39 40.10 -8.17
CA GLN A 130 22.62 39.97 -9.61
C GLN A 130 21.56 40.68 -10.46
N GLN A 131 20.31 40.74 -9.98
CA GLN A 131 19.20 41.41 -10.67
C GLN A 131 19.05 42.89 -10.28
N GLY A 132 19.91 43.44 -9.41
CA GLY A 132 19.79 44.81 -8.92
C GLY A 132 18.56 45.06 -8.05
N LEU A 133 18.07 44.01 -7.37
CA LEU A 133 16.89 44.03 -6.51
C LEU A 133 17.31 44.31 -5.06
N ARG A 134 16.36 44.82 -4.26
CA ARG A 134 16.62 45.15 -2.84
C ARG A 134 17.01 43.88 -2.06
N PRO A 135 18.11 43.89 -1.30
CA PRO A 135 18.51 42.72 -0.52
C PRO A 135 17.50 42.42 0.59
N LEU A 136 17.19 41.14 0.77
CA LEU A 136 16.30 40.61 1.80
C LEU A 136 17.13 40.16 3.01
N ASN A 137 16.63 40.38 4.23
CA ASN A 137 17.22 39.79 5.44
C ASN A 137 16.33 38.63 5.91
N ILE A 138 16.59 37.44 5.35
CA ILE A 138 15.81 36.22 5.61
C ILE A 138 15.76 35.88 7.11
N THR A 139 16.85 36.11 7.85
CA THR A 139 16.92 35.88 9.29
C THR A 139 15.95 36.77 10.04
N GLU A 140 16.00 38.07 9.80
CA GLU A 140 15.11 39.05 10.45
C GLU A 140 13.64 38.83 10.06
N MET A 141 13.37 38.59 8.78
CA MET A 141 12.02 38.27 8.29
C MET A 141 11.43 37.05 9.00
N ASN A 142 12.24 36.03 9.28
CA ASN A 142 11.79 34.83 10.00
C ASN A 142 11.54 35.09 11.49
N VAL A 143 12.33 35.95 12.14
CA VAL A 143 12.07 36.39 13.53
C VAL A 143 10.73 37.13 13.63
N GLN A 144 10.47 38.00 12.66
CA GLN A 144 9.23 38.76 12.57
C GLN A 144 8.03 37.85 12.30
N TRP A 145 8.14 36.91 11.36
CA TRP A 145 7.09 35.92 11.10
C TRP A 145 6.79 35.07 12.34
N HIS A 146 7.83 34.60 13.03
CA HIS A 146 7.66 33.87 14.28
C HIS A 146 6.90 34.69 15.34
N THR A 147 7.19 35.98 15.44
CA THR A 147 6.47 36.91 16.35
C THR A 147 4.99 36.98 16.02
N LEU A 148 4.62 37.10 14.72
CA LEU A 148 3.22 37.09 14.29
C LEU A 148 2.53 35.75 14.64
N ASN A 149 3.16 34.63 14.29
CA ASN A 149 2.63 33.29 14.56
C ASN A 149 2.39 33.07 16.05
N LYS A 150 3.38 33.43 16.89
CA LYS A 150 3.30 33.29 18.34
C LYS A 150 2.14 34.10 18.92
N TYR A 151 2.03 35.37 18.54
CA TYR A 151 0.94 36.22 19.02
C TYR A 151 -0.42 35.61 18.66
N PHE A 152 -0.62 35.18 17.40
CA PHE A 152 -1.90 34.61 16.96
C PHE A 152 -2.32 33.38 17.78
N VAL A 153 -1.40 32.44 17.99
CA VAL A 153 -1.66 31.22 18.78
C VAL A 153 -1.94 31.53 20.25
N GLU A 154 -1.32 32.57 20.82
CA GLU A 154 -1.58 33.01 22.20
C GLU A 154 -2.98 33.63 22.37
N GLN A 155 -3.59 34.17 21.30
CA GLN A 155 -4.90 34.80 21.38
C GLN A 155 -6.08 33.83 21.21
N ARG A 156 -5.87 32.65 20.62
CA ARG A 156 -6.95 31.72 20.24
C ARG A 156 -6.44 30.28 20.11
N ASP A 157 -7.26 29.33 20.56
CA ASP A 157 -7.06 27.90 20.28
C ASP A 157 -7.06 27.65 18.76
N THR A 158 -5.90 27.23 18.25
CA THR A 158 -5.59 27.16 16.82
C THR A 158 -4.80 25.90 16.56
N ASP A 159 -5.24 25.13 15.58
CA ASP A 159 -4.49 23.99 15.06
C ASP A 159 -3.25 24.49 14.31
N VAL A 160 -2.08 23.90 14.54
CA VAL A 160 -0.83 24.35 13.93
C VAL A 160 -0.23 23.26 13.05
N ILE A 161 0.08 23.62 11.80
CA ILE A 161 0.94 22.82 10.93
C ILE A 161 2.31 23.51 10.87
N ASP A 162 3.27 22.95 11.59
CA ASP A 162 4.65 23.43 11.58
C ASP A 162 5.47 22.72 10.49
N ILE A 163 5.94 23.50 9.52
CA ILE A 163 6.79 23.06 8.41
C ILE A 163 8.16 23.77 8.42
N THR A 164 8.53 24.42 9.54
CA THR A 164 9.79 25.15 9.70
C THR A 164 11.02 24.26 9.85
N GLN A 165 10.83 23.03 10.35
CA GLN A 165 11.89 22.08 10.71
C GLN A 165 12.50 21.33 9.52
N ALA A 166 11.86 21.39 8.36
CA ALA A 166 12.27 20.61 7.20
C ALA A 166 13.24 21.40 6.30
N ASN A 167 14.26 20.71 5.79
CA ASN A 167 15.31 21.29 4.95
C ASN A 167 14.85 21.44 3.48
N TYR A 168 13.83 22.26 3.27
CA TYR A 168 13.29 22.58 1.95
C TYR A 168 14.10 23.66 1.25
N ARG A 169 14.06 23.65 -0.09
CA ARG A 169 14.71 24.63 -0.96
C ARG A 169 13.70 25.32 -1.87
N LEU A 170 14.09 26.47 -2.38
CA LEU A 170 13.33 27.20 -3.39
C LEU A 170 13.53 26.62 -4.79
N ASP A 171 12.50 26.70 -5.62
CA ASP A 171 12.53 26.34 -7.03
C ASP A 171 12.56 27.59 -7.92
N LYS A 172 13.67 27.78 -8.63
CA LYS A 172 13.93 28.95 -9.46
C LYS A 172 13.14 28.95 -10.78
N ILE A 173 12.61 27.80 -11.21
CA ILE A 173 12.06 27.61 -12.56
C ILE A 173 10.90 28.58 -12.86
N ASN A 174 10.17 29.03 -11.84
CA ASN A 174 9.01 29.91 -11.98
C ASN A 174 9.19 31.30 -11.34
N MET A 175 10.40 31.68 -10.93
CA MET A 175 10.62 32.99 -10.34
C MET A 175 10.63 34.09 -11.39
N THR A 176 9.73 35.07 -11.23
CA THR A 176 9.64 36.27 -12.06
C THR A 176 9.90 37.56 -11.29
N ALA A 177 9.84 37.50 -9.95
CA ALA A 177 10.05 38.61 -9.03
C ALA A 177 10.78 38.15 -7.75
N PRO A 178 11.43 39.06 -6.99
CA PRO A 178 12.18 38.72 -5.76
C PRO A 178 11.30 38.22 -4.60
N ASP A 179 9.99 38.34 -4.72
CA ASP A 179 8.99 37.86 -3.80
C ASP A 179 8.32 36.54 -4.21
N ASP A 180 8.73 35.94 -5.33
CA ASP A 180 8.24 34.65 -5.82
C ASP A 180 8.93 33.49 -5.09
N PHE A 181 8.69 33.38 -3.78
CA PHE A 181 9.22 32.30 -2.93
C PHE A 181 8.51 30.97 -3.20
N HIS A 182 8.70 30.39 -4.39
CA HIS A 182 8.17 29.06 -4.70
C HIS A 182 9.08 27.98 -4.11
N TYR A 183 8.50 27.09 -3.32
CA TYR A 183 9.20 25.93 -2.79
C TYR A 183 9.30 24.81 -3.81
N GLU A 184 10.24 23.89 -3.60
CA GLU A 184 10.24 22.63 -4.33
C GLU A 184 9.02 21.76 -4.00
N LYS A 185 8.57 20.94 -4.96
CA LYS A 185 7.32 20.16 -4.87
C LYS A 185 7.14 19.32 -3.60
N ARG A 186 8.23 18.82 -2.99
CA ARG A 186 8.14 18.03 -1.76
C ARG A 186 7.63 18.83 -0.55
N PHE A 187 7.85 20.15 -0.52
CA PHE A 187 7.30 21.04 0.50
C PHE A 187 5.76 21.01 0.46
N TYR A 188 5.17 21.28 -0.70
CA TYR A 188 3.72 21.30 -0.89
C TYR A 188 3.09 19.92 -0.67
N ASN A 189 3.81 18.85 -1.03
CA ASN A 189 3.35 17.49 -0.71
C ASN A 189 3.28 17.24 0.80
N HIS A 190 4.31 17.66 1.56
CA HIS A 190 4.31 17.50 3.01
C HIS A 190 3.21 18.34 3.67
N PHE A 191 3.07 19.61 3.27
CA PHE A 191 1.95 20.46 3.71
C PHE A 191 0.61 19.76 3.49
N LEU A 192 0.36 19.28 2.26
CA LEU A 192 -0.94 18.72 1.92
C LEU A 192 -1.22 17.46 2.76
N ASN A 193 -0.22 16.60 2.95
CA ASN A 193 -0.38 15.40 3.76
C ASN A 193 -0.69 15.76 5.23
N LYS A 194 0.00 16.74 5.82
CA LYS A 194 -0.28 17.21 7.19
C LYS A 194 -1.69 17.79 7.31
N LEU A 195 -2.11 18.58 6.32
CA LEU A 195 -3.45 19.15 6.30
C LEU A 195 -4.53 18.08 6.20
N ILE A 196 -4.35 17.07 5.35
CA ILE A 196 -5.29 15.94 5.24
C ILE A 196 -5.33 15.16 6.56
N SER A 197 -4.18 14.82 7.11
CA SER A 197 -4.06 14.08 8.38
C SER A 197 -4.83 14.77 9.51
N LEU A 198 -4.65 16.09 9.63
CA LEU A 198 -5.29 16.92 10.65
C LEU A 198 -6.81 17.04 10.44
N THR A 199 -7.24 17.28 9.20
CA THR A 199 -8.66 17.56 8.91
C THR A 199 -9.54 16.31 8.81
N TYR A 200 -8.95 15.16 8.46
CA TYR A 200 -9.62 13.85 8.31
C TYR A 200 -9.32 12.85 9.43
N GLU A 201 -8.56 13.25 10.46
CA GLU A 201 -8.17 12.39 11.59
C GLU A 201 -7.57 11.04 11.13
N ASN A 202 -6.75 11.05 10.07
CA ASN A 202 -6.10 9.88 9.46
C ASN A 202 -7.03 8.78 8.90
N LYS A 203 -8.33 9.05 8.68
CA LYS A 203 -9.28 8.10 8.06
C LYS A 203 -9.78 8.62 6.71
N VAL A 204 -8.93 8.54 5.69
CA VAL A 204 -9.25 9.07 4.36
C VAL A 204 -9.99 8.07 3.46
N ILE A 205 -9.93 6.76 3.73
CA ILE A 205 -10.72 5.79 2.97
C ILE A 205 -12.20 5.94 3.32
N ASP A 206 -12.97 6.39 2.35
CA ASP A 206 -14.38 6.08 2.23
C ASP A 206 -14.55 4.98 1.16
N ILE A 207 -15.14 3.85 1.57
CA ILE A 207 -15.42 2.69 0.72
C ILE A 207 -16.35 3.01 -0.46
N THR A 208 -17.08 4.13 -0.41
CA THR A 208 -18.14 4.47 -1.38
C THR A 208 -17.68 5.37 -2.54
N GLN A 209 -16.39 5.75 -2.62
CA GLN A 209 -15.96 6.81 -3.55
C GLN A 209 -14.78 6.49 -4.49
N GLU A 210 -14.56 7.45 -5.42
CA GLU A 210 -13.47 7.52 -6.39
C GLU A 210 -12.07 7.37 -5.77
N LYS A 211 -11.11 7.10 -6.65
CA LYS A 211 -9.71 6.82 -6.33
C LYS A 211 -9.01 8.00 -5.64
N THR A 212 -8.80 7.90 -4.33
CA THR A 212 -7.94 8.81 -3.56
C THR A 212 -6.46 8.43 -3.68
N ILE A 213 -5.59 9.43 -3.83
CA ILE A 213 -4.16 9.26 -4.08
C ILE A 213 -3.37 10.09 -3.06
N GLN A 214 -2.50 9.42 -2.32
CA GLN A 214 -1.46 10.05 -1.51
C GLN A 214 -0.13 9.96 -2.25
N LYS A 215 0.71 10.99 -2.13
CA LYS A 215 2.11 10.95 -2.60
C LYS A 215 3.08 11.02 -1.42
N ILE A 216 4.11 10.18 -1.47
CA ILE A 216 5.14 10.01 -0.45
C ILE A 216 6.51 10.09 -1.13
N TYR A 217 7.44 10.85 -0.57
CA TYR A 217 8.82 10.90 -1.02
C TYR A 217 9.66 10.00 -0.11
N LEU A 218 10.42 9.05 -0.67
CA LEU A 218 11.12 8.01 0.09
C LEU A 218 12.04 8.55 1.20
N ASN A 219 12.64 9.71 0.96
CA ASN A 219 13.64 10.29 1.87
C ASN A 219 13.08 11.35 2.82
N ASP A 220 11.78 11.63 2.75
CA ASP A 220 11.12 12.61 3.61
C ASP A 220 10.26 11.90 4.66
N ASP A 221 9.96 12.61 5.75
CA ASP A 221 8.99 12.14 6.74
C ASP A 221 7.58 12.05 6.11
N TYR A 222 6.81 11.06 6.56
CA TYR A 222 5.47 10.83 6.03
C TYR A 222 4.52 10.32 7.12
N GLU A 223 3.25 10.66 6.94
CA GLU A 223 2.13 10.07 7.66
C GLU A 223 1.32 9.25 6.67
N LEU A 224 0.69 8.16 7.13
CA LEU A 224 -0.07 7.30 6.24
C LEU A 224 -1.54 7.67 6.28
N LEU A 225 -2.02 8.30 5.20
CA LEU A 225 -3.36 8.88 5.15
C LEU A 225 -4.46 7.84 4.93
N GLN A 226 -4.10 6.58 4.69
CA GLN A 226 -5.05 5.52 4.35
C GLN A 226 -5.87 5.91 3.11
N THR A 227 -5.23 6.31 1.99
CA THR A 227 -5.88 6.51 0.67
C THR A 227 -6.01 5.19 -0.11
N LYS A 228 -6.81 5.13 -1.19
CA LYS A 228 -6.86 3.94 -2.05
C LYS A 228 -5.53 3.65 -2.76
N GLN A 229 -4.85 4.70 -3.22
CA GLN A 229 -3.54 4.62 -3.89
C GLN A 229 -2.47 5.41 -3.14
N ILE A 230 -1.24 4.90 -3.18
CA ILE A 230 -0.03 5.64 -2.82
C ILE A 230 0.92 5.71 -4.01
N GLU A 231 1.46 6.89 -4.26
CA GLU A 231 2.60 7.11 -5.15
C GLU A 231 3.86 7.36 -4.32
N VAL A 232 4.80 6.42 -4.37
CA VAL A 232 6.12 6.58 -3.74
C VAL A 232 7.09 7.11 -4.77
N VAL A 233 7.54 8.35 -4.57
CA VAL A 233 8.58 9.01 -5.36
C VAL A 233 9.94 8.52 -4.86
N ILE A 234 10.63 7.79 -5.73
CA ILE A 234 11.92 7.16 -5.46
C ILE A 234 13.02 7.84 -6.29
N GLY A 235 12.70 8.30 -7.50
CA GLY A 235 13.68 8.91 -8.40
C GLY A 235 14.67 7.91 -9.02
N SER A 236 14.25 6.65 -9.19
CA SER A 236 15.05 5.56 -9.77
C SER A 236 14.20 4.74 -10.75
N ASP A 237 14.82 4.18 -11.78
CA ASP A 237 14.18 3.21 -12.69
C ASP A 237 13.87 1.86 -12.02
N THR A 238 14.41 1.63 -10.81
CA THR A 238 14.09 0.45 -10.01
C THR A 238 12.84 0.68 -9.18
N ASN A 239 11.97 -0.32 -9.14
CA ASN A 239 10.74 -0.24 -8.35
C ASN A 239 11.01 -0.37 -6.85
N LEU A 240 10.00 -0.05 -6.03
CA LEU A 240 10.13 -0.04 -4.57
C LEU A 240 10.57 -1.39 -3.98
N ILE A 241 10.12 -2.52 -4.53
CA ILE A 241 10.50 -3.85 -4.04
C ILE A 241 11.98 -4.08 -4.29
N GLN A 242 12.45 -3.81 -5.52
CA GLN A 242 13.84 -3.96 -5.91
C GLN A 242 14.76 -3.07 -5.07
N LEU A 243 14.35 -1.82 -4.81
CA LEU A 243 15.11 -0.90 -3.97
C LEU A 243 15.14 -1.34 -2.50
N ALA A 244 14.01 -1.83 -1.97
CA ALA A 244 13.90 -2.36 -0.61
C ALA A 244 14.82 -3.56 -0.34
N ARG A 245 15.36 -4.22 -1.36
CA ARG A 245 16.40 -5.27 -1.19
C ARG A 245 17.74 -4.73 -0.72
N LYS A 246 18.02 -3.44 -0.96
CA LYS A 246 19.36 -2.84 -0.81
C LYS A 246 19.36 -1.58 0.04
N ASN A 247 18.19 -1.05 0.39
CA ASN A 247 18.06 0.23 1.07
C ASN A 247 17.10 0.08 2.26
N ASP A 248 17.60 0.35 3.46
CA ASP A 248 16.85 0.16 4.71
C ASP A 248 15.63 1.07 4.80
N LYS A 249 15.73 2.35 4.35
CA LYS A 249 14.57 3.25 4.35
C LYS A 249 13.47 2.74 3.44
N ALA A 250 13.83 2.25 2.24
CA ALA A 250 12.89 1.66 1.31
C ALA A 250 12.28 0.36 1.85
N TYR A 251 13.09 -0.47 2.53
CA TYR A 251 12.61 -1.66 3.22
C TYR A 251 11.57 -1.32 4.29
N GLN A 252 11.87 -0.38 5.18
CA GLN A 252 10.97 0.02 6.26
C GLN A 252 9.68 0.65 5.72
N LEU A 253 9.78 1.55 4.73
CA LEU A 253 8.61 2.12 4.05
C LEU A 253 7.77 1.00 3.44
N TYR A 254 8.39 0.10 2.68
CA TYR A 254 7.65 -0.98 2.01
C TYR A 254 6.96 -1.90 3.00
N LYS A 255 7.63 -2.33 4.08
CA LYS A 255 7.03 -3.13 5.16
C LYS A 255 5.84 -2.41 5.81
N ASN A 256 5.95 -1.10 6.06
CA ASN A 256 4.85 -0.32 6.61
C ASN A 256 3.65 -0.25 5.65
N LEU A 257 3.91 -0.06 4.35
CA LEU A 257 2.87 -0.08 3.33
C LEU A 257 2.19 -1.45 3.23
N LEU A 258 2.95 -2.55 3.27
CA LEU A 258 2.41 -3.91 3.30
C LEU A 258 1.54 -4.14 4.54
N LYS A 259 2.01 -3.76 5.74
CA LYS A 259 1.24 -3.84 6.99
C LYS A 259 -0.10 -3.10 6.90
N ASN A 260 -0.14 -2.03 6.12
CA ASN A 260 -1.33 -1.24 5.84
C ASN A 260 -2.02 -1.62 4.54
N ASP A 261 -1.94 -2.89 4.12
CA ASP A 261 -2.75 -3.45 3.03
C ASP A 261 -2.47 -2.86 1.64
N TYR A 262 -1.30 -2.24 1.41
CA TYR A 262 -0.91 -1.74 0.08
C TYR A 262 -0.04 -2.74 -0.68
N ILE A 263 -0.33 -2.92 -1.97
CA ILE A 263 0.42 -3.79 -2.89
C ILE A 263 0.93 -2.97 -4.06
N LEU A 264 2.21 -3.15 -4.43
CA LEU A 264 2.81 -2.55 -5.63
C LEU A 264 2.15 -3.12 -6.90
N TYR A 265 1.72 -2.24 -7.80
CA TYR A 265 1.09 -2.66 -9.06
C TYR A 265 1.68 -1.99 -10.30
N PHE A 266 2.43 -0.89 -10.15
CA PHE A 266 2.99 -0.15 -11.27
C PHE A 266 4.25 0.60 -10.87
N HIS A 267 5.18 0.77 -11.82
CA HIS A 267 6.34 1.63 -11.65
C HIS A 267 6.70 2.31 -12.98
N LYS A 268 6.89 3.63 -12.96
CA LYS A 268 7.37 4.40 -14.11
C LYS A 268 7.90 5.76 -13.65
N ASP A 269 8.88 6.30 -14.38
CA ASP A 269 9.39 7.67 -14.21
C ASP A 269 9.83 7.98 -12.76
N GLY A 270 10.47 7.01 -12.10
CA GLY A 270 10.92 7.16 -10.72
C GLY A 270 9.82 7.02 -9.66
N ILE A 271 8.60 6.63 -10.03
CA ILE A 271 7.45 6.56 -9.13
C ILE A 271 6.90 5.13 -9.08
N SER A 272 6.86 4.56 -7.88
CA SER A 272 6.18 3.29 -7.61
C SER A 272 4.76 3.56 -7.14
N LYS A 273 3.75 2.96 -7.79
CA LYS A 273 2.34 3.10 -7.41
C LYS A 273 1.86 1.83 -6.72
N LEU A 274 1.33 2.01 -5.51
CA LEU A 274 0.73 0.96 -4.71
C LEU A 274 -0.76 1.20 -4.56
N TYR A 275 -1.53 0.12 -4.45
CA TYR A 275 -2.97 0.16 -4.27
C TYR A 275 -3.37 -0.66 -3.06
N LYS A 276 -4.42 -0.22 -2.36
CA LYS A 276 -5.04 -1.02 -1.30
C LYS A 276 -5.52 -2.34 -1.89
N ARG A 277 -5.03 -3.46 -1.36
CA ARG A 277 -5.30 -4.82 -1.81
C ARG A 277 -6.79 -5.08 -1.99
N ARG A 278 -7.62 -4.72 -1.01
CA ARG A 278 -9.08 -4.94 -1.08
C ARG A 278 -9.80 -4.29 -2.27
N PHE A 279 -9.17 -3.29 -2.92
CA PHE A 279 -9.74 -2.57 -4.06
C PHE A 279 -9.02 -2.89 -5.38
N VAL A 280 -8.09 -3.85 -5.41
CA VAL A 280 -7.33 -4.17 -6.64
C VAL A 280 -8.18 -4.75 -7.76
N ASN A 281 -9.40 -5.22 -7.48
CA ASN A 281 -10.38 -5.55 -8.51
C ASN A 281 -10.65 -4.36 -9.46
N GLU A 282 -10.56 -3.13 -8.98
CA GLU A 282 -10.68 -1.91 -9.80
C GLU A 282 -9.56 -1.78 -10.85
N LEU A 283 -8.44 -2.50 -10.68
CA LEU A 283 -7.30 -2.50 -11.60
C LEU A 283 -7.37 -3.63 -12.63
N TRP A 284 -8.23 -4.64 -12.40
CA TRP A 284 -8.27 -5.83 -13.24
C TRP A 284 -8.94 -5.55 -14.58
N GLN A 285 -8.24 -5.86 -15.66
CA GLN A 285 -8.81 -5.95 -17.01
C GLN A 285 -9.23 -7.39 -17.36
N ARG A 286 -8.89 -8.35 -16.49
CA ARG A 286 -9.20 -9.77 -16.65
C ARG A 286 -10.66 -10.06 -16.35
N LYS A 287 -11.28 -10.90 -17.18
CA LYS A 287 -12.68 -11.33 -17.05
C LYS A 287 -12.84 -12.75 -16.53
N ASP A 288 -11.73 -13.46 -16.34
CA ASP A 288 -11.68 -14.87 -15.93
C ASP A 288 -11.44 -15.05 -14.42
N LEU A 289 -11.27 -13.95 -13.68
CA LEU A 289 -11.11 -13.97 -12.23
C LEU A 289 -12.48 -13.99 -11.54
N ASN A 290 -12.69 -15.01 -10.72
CA ASN A 290 -13.77 -15.11 -9.75
C ASN A 290 -13.25 -14.56 -8.40
N GLN A 291 -14.17 -14.14 -7.53
CA GLN A 291 -13.84 -13.57 -6.23
C GLN A 291 -14.80 -14.07 -5.16
N VAL A 292 -14.25 -14.48 -4.01
CA VAL A 292 -14.97 -14.77 -2.77
C VAL A 292 -14.25 -14.04 -1.64
N GLY A 293 -14.95 -13.24 -0.85
CA GLY A 293 -14.28 -12.29 0.06
C GLY A 293 -13.25 -11.43 -0.68
N ASP A 294 -12.01 -11.40 -0.21
CA ASP A 294 -10.91 -10.74 -0.92
C ASP A 294 -9.99 -11.71 -1.70
N ILE A 295 -10.33 -13.01 -1.82
CA ILE A 295 -9.53 -13.98 -2.59
C ILE A 295 -9.97 -14.00 -4.06
N PHE A 296 -9.00 -14.10 -4.98
CA PHE A 296 -9.24 -14.26 -6.41
C PHE A 296 -8.79 -15.64 -6.90
N TYR A 297 -9.55 -16.21 -7.83
CA TYR A 297 -9.19 -17.47 -8.47
C TYR A 297 -9.69 -17.56 -9.91
N THR A 298 -9.06 -18.40 -10.73
CA THR A 298 -9.63 -18.84 -12.02
C THR A 298 -10.26 -20.21 -11.86
N LEU A 299 -11.27 -20.49 -12.69
CA LEU A 299 -11.89 -21.81 -12.78
C LEU A 299 -11.98 -22.23 -14.25
N ASP A 300 -11.06 -23.10 -14.67
CA ASP A 300 -11.00 -23.63 -16.02
C ASP A 300 -11.77 -24.95 -16.11
N HIS A 301 -12.63 -25.07 -17.13
CA HIS A 301 -13.28 -26.34 -17.47
C HIS A 301 -12.34 -27.24 -18.30
N PRO A 302 -12.47 -28.57 -18.22
CA PRO A 302 -11.76 -29.49 -19.11
C PRO A 302 -12.07 -29.16 -20.58
N LYS A 303 -11.09 -29.29 -21.47
CA LYS A 303 -11.22 -28.97 -22.90
C LYS A 303 -10.82 -30.14 -23.78
N ASP A 304 -11.30 -30.12 -25.03
CA ASP A 304 -10.93 -31.07 -26.08
C ASP A 304 -11.05 -32.52 -25.61
N ARG A 305 -10.01 -33.33 -25.79
CA ARG A 305 -9.98 -34.76 -25.41
C ARG A 305 -10.11 -35.02 -23.90
N LYS A 306 -10.00 -33.98 -23.06
CA LYS A 306 -10.19 -34.07 -21.61
C LYS A 306 -11.63 -33.84 -21.19
N ASP A 307 -12.45 -33.25 -22.04
CA ASP A 307 -13.90 -33.14 -21.83
C ASP A 307 -14.58 -34.38 -22.43
N ASN A 308 -14.91 -35.35 -21.58
CA ASN A 308 -15.56 -36.58 -21.98
C ASN A 308 -17.04 -36.54 -21.65
N THR A 309 -17.84 -36.16 -22.63
CA THR A 309 -19.31 -36.06 -22.51
C THR A 309 -20.01 -37.40 -22.25
N SER A 310 -19.34 -38.54 -22.48
CA SER A 310 -19.87 -39.87 -22.14
C SER A 310 -19.79 -40.20 -20.65
N ILE A 311 -19.04 -39.43 -19.86
CA ILE A 311 -18.87 -39.60 -18.41
C ILE A 311 -19.34 -38.31 -17.74
N SER A 312 -20.35 -38.38 -16.88
CA SER A 312 -20.86 -37.22 -16.14
C SER A 312 -20.00 -36.82 -14.94
N ASP A 313 -19.11 -37.72 -14.48
CA ASP A 313 -18.32 -37.51 -13.27
C ASP A 313 -17.32 -36.37 -13.48
N LYS A 314 -17.50 -35.32 -12.70
CA LYS A 314 -16.62 -34.17 -12.64
C LYS A 314 -15.65 -34.34 -11.49
N LYS A 315 -14.45 -33.77 -11.65
CA LYS A 315 -13.42 -33.74 -10.60
C LYS A 315 -12.85 -32.34 -10.52
N LEU A 316 -12.23 -32.02 -9.40
CA LEU A 316 -11.60 -30.71 -9.19
C LEU A 316 -10.17 -30.89 -8.70
N ILE A 317 -9.25 -30.22 -9.37
CA ILE A 317 -7.94 -29.91 -8.81
C ILE A 317 -7.91 -28.43 -8.41
N VAL A 318 -7.57 -28.16 -7.15
CA VAL A 318 -7.33 -26.80 -6.64
C VAL A 318 -5.83 -26.60 -6.53
N ILE A 319 -5.30 -25.66 -7.30
CA ILE A 319 -3.87 -25.39 -7.40
C ILE A 319 -3.56 -24.08 -6.70
N PHE A 320 -2.68 -24.16 -5.72
CA PHE A 320 -2.11 -23.01 -5.03
C PHE A 320 -0.87 -22.52 -5.79
N SER A 321 -0.89 -21.25 -6.24
CA SER A 321 0.19 -20.65 -7.02
C SER A 321 1.56 -20.74 -6.34
N CYS A 322 2.59 -20.99 -7.15
CA CYS A 322 3.98 -21.06 -6.70
C CYS A 322 4.67 -19.69 -6.70
N MET A 323 5.91 -19.64 -6.21
CA MET A 323 6.73 -18.42 -6.30
C MET A 323 7.02 -18.07 -7.78
N PRO A 324 7.16 -16.77 -8.10
CA PRO A 324 7.64 -16.33 -9.42
C PRO A 324 9.07 -16.80 -9.70
N GLY A 325 9.43 -16.82 -10.99
CA GLY A 325 10.81 -17.03 -11.43
C GLY A 325 11.69 -15.81 -11.12
N SER A 326 13.01 -15.95 -11.25
CA SER A 326 13.97 -14.90 -10.91
C SER A 326 13.81 -13.62 -11.72
N ASP A 327 13.35 -13.72 -12.97
CA ASP A 327 13.09 -12.63 -13.92
C ASP A 327 11.92 -11.75 -13.50
N THR A 328 10.93 -12.35 -12.85
CA THR A 328 9.65 -11.73 -12.49
C THR A 328 9.47 -11.59 -10.98
N TYR A 329 10.48 -12.01 -10.20
CA TYR A 329 10.40 -12.12 -8.75
C TYR A 329 10.00 -10.79 -8.09
N ASP A 330 10.72 -9.71 -8.37
CA ASP A 330 10.42 -8.38 -7.86
C ASP A 330 9.73 -7.50 -8.92
N SER A 331 8.98 -8.11 -9.86
CA SER A 331 8.17 -7.39 -10.86
C SER A 331 7.19 -6.43 -10.16
N HIS A 332 6.87 -5.28 -10.74
CA HIS A 332 5.80 -4.43 -10.20
C HIS A 332 4.40 -4.98 -10.54
N LEU A 333 4.28 -5.91 -11.49
CA LEU A 333 3.01 -6.50 -11.88
C LEU A 333 2.55 -7.54 -10.84
N ILE A 334 1.30 -7.39 -10.38
CA ILE A 334 0.75 -8.28 -9.34
C ILE A 334 0.66 -9.73 -9.83
N GLY A 335 0.20 -9.93 -11.07
CA GLY A 335 0.02 -11.27 -11.65
C GLY A 335 1.31 -12.08 -11.70
N ASP A 336 2.42 -11.42 -12.03
CA ASP A 336 3.76 -12.03 -12.06
C ASP A 336 4.13 -12.61 -10.69
N ARG A 337 3.94 -11.81 -9.63
CA ARG A 337 4.37 -12.17 -8.27
C ARG A 337 3.43 -13.14 -7.56
N MET A 338 2.13 -12.98 -7.75
CA MET A 338 1.10 -13.58 -6.88
C MET A 338 0.22 -14.60 -7.59
N PHE A 339 0.27 -14.66 -8.93
CA PHE A 339 -0.57 -15.57 -9.72
C PHE A 339 0.19 -16.32 -10.80
N LYS A 340 1.45 -16.68 -10.50
CA LYS A 340 2.22 -17.56 -11.37
C LYS A 340 1.51 -18.90 -11.48
N LYS A 341 1.30 -19.34 -12.73
CA LYS A 341 0.71 -20.64 -13.02
C LYS A 341 1.77 -21.72 -12.84
N LEU A 342 1.57 -22.55 -11.82
CA LEU A 342 2.30 -23.79 -11.65
C LEU A 342 1.77 -24.82 -12.65
N PHE A 343 2.64 -25.35 -13.52
CA PHE A 343 2.27 -26.25 -14.61
C PHE A 343 1.11 -25.73 -15.48
N ASP A 344 1.42 -24.84 -16.42
CA ASP A 344 0.47 -24.23 -17.36
C ASP A 344 -0.36 -25.22 -18.20
N SER A 345 0.04 -26.50 -18.26
CA SER A 345 -0.63 -27.54 -19.04
C SER A 345 -0.83 -28.84 -18.27
N ILE A 346 -0.88 -28.77 -16.93
CA ILE A 346 -1.09 -29.95 -16.07
C ILE A 346 -2.31 -30.77 -16.50
N GLU A 347 -3.34 -30.08 -17.00
CA GLU A 347 -4.61 -30.65 -17.43
C GLU A 347 -4.42 -31.70 -18.53
N ARG A 348 -3.34 -31.61 -19.33
CA ARG A 348 -2.98 -32.61 -20.35
C ARG A 348 -2.52 -33.94 -19.74
N SER A 349 -1.97 -33.91 -18.54
CA SER A 349 -1.41 -35.05 -17.83
C SER A 349 -2.34 -35.64 -16.76
N LEU A 350 -3.48 -34.98 -16.49
CA LEU A 350 -4.49 -35.46 -15.55
C LEU A 350 -5.53 -36.34 -16.23
N VAL A 351 -6.36 -37.04 -15.45
CA VAL A 351 -7.51 -37.79 -15.96
C VAL A 351 -8.55 -36.87 -16.60
N LYS A 352 -9.54 -37.46 -17.28
CA LYS A 352 -10.61 -36.70 -17.94
C LYS A 352 -11.54 -36.03 -16.92
N ASN A 353 -12.26 -35.01 -17.37
CA ASN A 353 -13.29 -34.27 -16.64
C ASN A 353 -12.81 -33.55 -15.37
N VAL A 354 -11.54 -33.16 -15.34
CA VAL A 354 -10.95 -32.40 -14.22
C VAL A 354 -11.09 -30.90 -14.49
N TYR A 355 -11.86 -30.22 -13.66
CA TYR A 355 -11.86 -28.76 -13.55
C TYR A 355 -10.62 -28.30 -12.79
N THR A 356 -10.06 -27.16 -13.18
CA THR A 356 -8.85 -26.61 -12.56
C THR A 356 -9.16 -25.26 -11.94
N MET A 357 -9.15 -25.21 -10.61
CA MET A 357 -9.21 -23.97 -9.84
C MET A 357 -7.79 -23.52 -9.51
N ARG A 358 -7.43 -22.27 -9.79
CA ARG A 358 -6.12 -21.71 -9.41
C ARG A 358 -6.31 -20.54 -8.48
N ILE A 359 -5.76 -20.62 -7.27
CA ILE A 359 -5.92 -19.61 -6.22
C ILE A 359 -4.75 -18.63 -6.27
N MET A 360 -5.06 -17.34 -6.33
CA MET A 360 -4.08 -16.26 -6.28
C MET A 360 -3.66 -15.99 -4.83
N ASP A 361 -2.36 -15.95 -4.57
CA ASP A 361 -1.83 -15.56 -3.25
C ASP A 361 -1.73 -14.03 -3.17
N LEU A 362 -2.88 -13.35 -3.26
CA LEU A 362 -2.96 -11.90 -3.34
C LEU A 362 -2.80 -11.27 -1.96
N ASN A 363 -1.58 -11.25 -1.42
CA ASN A 363 -1.31 -10.60 -0.14
C ASN A 363 0.18 -10.26 0.02
N LEU A 364 0.47 -9.24 0.83
CA LEU A 364 1.84 -8.76 1.10
C LEU A 364 2.63 -8.51 -0.21
N SER A 365 3.88 -8.97 -0.30
CA SER A 365 4.76 -8.70 -1.45
C SER A 365 4.66 -9.76 -2.54
N HIS A 366 4.75 -11.03 -2.14
CA HIS A 366 4.80 -12.20 -3.03
C HIS A 366 3.73 -13.24 -2.67
N GLY A 367 2.70 -12.82 -1.95
CA GLY A 367 1.77 -13.71 -1.27
C GLY A 367 2.15 -13.96 0.18
N SER A 368 1.17 -14.30 1.01
CA SER A 368 1.38 -14.68 2.42
C SER A 368 1.47 -16.19 2.58
N HIS A 369 1.76 -16.93 1.51
CA HIS A 369 1.73 -18.39 1.42
C HIS A 369 0.37 -18.95 1.85
N PHE A 370 -0.70 -18.25 1.47
CA PHE A 370 -2.09 -18.62 1.75
C PHE A 370 -2.47 -18.70 3.23
N ILE A 371 -1.73 -18.01 4.11
CA ILE A 371 -2.03 -17.95 5.55
C ILE A 371 -2.42 -16.52 5.91
N ASN A 372 -3.29 -16.41 6.91
CA ASN A 372 -3.68 -15.15 7.53
C ASN A 372 -2.47 -14.29 7.86
N SER A 373 -2.63 -12.99 7.63
CA SER A 373 -1.60 -11.99 7.88
C SER A 373 -2.20 -10.82 8.65
N VAL A 374 -1.34 -9.93 9.12
CA VAL A 374 -1.74 -8.74 9.90
C VAL A 374 -2.70 -7.82 9.13
N ASN A 375 -2.69 -7.85 7.80
CA ASN A 375 -3.54 -7.01 6.94
C ASN A 375 -4.69 -7.79 6.27
N TYR A 376 -4.77 -9.11 6.46
CA TYR A 376 -5.77 -9.98 5.85
C TYR A 376 -6.07 -11.19 6.74
N GLN A 377 -6.82 -10.93 7.82
CA GLN A 377 -7.13 -11.94 8.85
C GLN A 377 -8.21 -12.94 8.42
N SER A 378 -9.03 -12.61 7.41
CA SER A 378 -10.07 -13.49 6.89
C SER A 378 -9.59 -14.42 5.77
N MET A 379 -8.32 -14.33 5.31
CA MET A 379 -7.83 -15.07 4.14
C MET A 379 -8.14 -16.57 4.23
N SER A 380 -7.95 -17.19 5.38
CA SER A 380 -8.20 -18.61 5.57
C SER A 380 -9.68 -18.99 5.46
N GLN A 381 -10.57 -18.09 5.85
CA GLN A 381 -12.00 -18.28 5.64
C GLN A 381 -12.34 -18.11 4.17
N ASP A 382 -11.90 -17.00 3.55
CA ASP A 382 -12.17 -16.68 2.14
C ASP A 382 -11.69 -17.80 1.18
N ILE A 383 -10.52 -18.40 1.44
CA ILE A 383 -10.03 -19.56 0.68
C ILE A 383 -10.92 -20.80 0.88
N SER A 384 -11.35 -21.06 2.11
CA SER A 384 -12.21 -22.20 2.42
C SER A 384 -13.56 -22.05 1.71
N ASP A 385 -14.16 -20.87 1.81
CA ASP A 385 -15.44 -20.52 1.19
C ASP A 385 -15.34 -20.60 -0.34
N ALA A 386 -14.25 -20.13 -0.95
CA ALA A 386 -14.03 -20.24 -2.39
C ALA A 386 -14.01 -21.71 -2.88
N ILE A 387 -13.35 -22.60 -2.13
CA ILE A 387 -13.30 -24.04 -2.47
C ILE A 387 -14.69 -24.67 -2.31
N ILE A 388 -15.40 -24.34 -1.23
CA ILE A 388 -16.76 -24.84 -0.96
C ILE A 388 -17.75 -24.35 -2.03
N GLU A 389 -17.70 -23.07 -2.41
CA GLU A 389 -18.56 -22.51 -3.46
C GLU A 389 -18.34 -23.23 -4.80
N VAL A 390 -17.08 -23.50 -5.17
CA VAL A 390 -16.78 -24.24 -6.41
C VAL A 390 -17.25 -25.70 -6.32
N LYS A 391 -17.10 -26.35 -5.17
CA LYS A 391 -17.63 -27.70 -4.91
C LYS A 391 -19.14 -27.74 -5.14
N GLU A 392 -19.88 -26.82 -4.55
CA GLU A 392 -21.34 -26.72 -4.68
C GLU A 392 -21.77 -26.42 -6.12
N LYS A 393 -21.13 -25.41 -6.75
CA LYS A 393 -21.40 -25.01 -8.14
C LYS A 393 -21.21 -26.15 -9.14
N LEU A 394 -20.23 -27.02 -8.90
CA LEU A 394 -19.93 -28.16 -9.76
C LEU A 394 -20.66 -29.45 -9.33
N ASN A 395 -21.37 -29.42 -8.20
CA ASN A 395 -22.03 -30.57 -7.57
C ASN A 395 -21.05 -31.74 -7.31
N LEU A 396 -19.95 -31.46 -6.61
CA LEU A 396 -18.88 -32.40 -6.30
C LEU A 396 -18.99 -32.95 -4.88
N HIS A 397 -18.48 -34.17 -4.67
CA HIS A 397 -18.22 -34.73 -3.35
C HIS A 397 -16.78 -34.48 -2.91
N ASP A 398 -16.49 -34.63 -1.61
CA ASP A 398 -15.13 -34.38 -1.08
C ASP A 398 -14.07 -35.30 -1.68
N ASN A 399 -14.43 -36.54 -2.06
CA ASN A 399 -13.54 -37.47 -2.74
C ASN A 399 -13.20 -37.07 -4.19
N ASP A 400 -13.93 -36.14 -4.80
CA ASP A 400 -13.69 -35.65 -6.16
C ASP A 400 -12.67 -34.49 -6.21
N ILE A 401 -12.24 -34.00 -5.05
CA ILE A 401 -11.43 -32.79 -4.92
C ILE A 401 -10.02 -33.14 -4.46
N VAL A 402 -9.02 -32.60 -5.16
CA VAL A 402 -7.60 -32.72 -4.80
C VAL A 402 -6.98 -31.33 -4.70
N LEU A 403 -6.39 -31.02 -3.56
CA LEU A 403 -5.59 -29.81 -3.35
C LEU A 403 -4.14 -30.06 -3.73
N TYR A 404 -3.52 -29.13 -4.45
CA TYR A 404 -2.17 -29.29 -4.98
C TYR A 404 -1.34 -28.01 -4.91
N GLY A 405 -0.07 -28.14 -4.54
CA GLY A 405 0.88 -27.04 -4.67
C GLY A 405 2.31 -27.42 -4.28
N VAL A 406 3.24 -26.55 -4.68
CA VAL A 406 4.69 -26.69 -4.41
C VAL A 406 5.17 -25.48 -3.60
N SER A 407 6.16 -25.66 -2.72
CA SER A 407 6.75 -24.56 -1.94
C SER A 407 5.67 -23.80 -1.15
N LYS A 408 5.51 -22.48 -1.36
CA LYS A 408 4.40 -21.71 -0.77
C LYS A 408 3.02 -22.27 -1.12
N GLY A 409 2.86 -22.82 -2.33
CA GLY A 409 1.63 -23.49 -2.74
C GLY A 409 1.44 -24.82 -2.03
N GLY A 410 2.55 -25.51 -1.71
CA GLY A 410 2.52 -26.71 -0.88
C GLY A 410 2.02 -26.40 0.53
N THR A 411 2.41 -25.25 1.10
CA THR A 411 1.86 -24.76 2.36
C THR A 411 0.35 -24.63 2.29
N GLY A 412 -0.19 -23.97 1.26
CA GLY A 412 -1.63 -23.87 1.02
C GLY A 412 -2.29 -25.25 0.89
N ALA A 413 -1.77 -26.11 0.01
CA ALA A 413 -2.35 -27.43 -0.22
C ALA A 413 -2.43 -28.29 1.05
N LEU A 414 -1.37 -28.30 1.87
CA LEU A 414 -1.36 -29.05 3.12
C LEU A 414 -2.26 -28.43 4.18
N TYR A 415 -2.21 -27.09 4.33
CA TYR A 415 -2.99 -26.38 5.36
C TYR A 415 -4.49 -26.53 5.12
N TYR A 416 -4.96 -26.28 3.89
CA TYR A 416 -6.38 -26.42 3.56
C TYR A 416 -6.80 -27.87 3.37
N GLY A 417 -5.86 -28.76 3.00
CA GLY A 417 -6.11 -30.20 2.94
C GLY A 417 -6.40 -30.76 4.32
N ALA A 418 -5.66 -30.31 5.33
CA ALA A 418 -5.93 -30.61 6.73
C ALA A 418 -7.24 -29.95 7.21
N LYS A 419 -7.40 -28.64 6.99
CA LYS A 419 -8.55 -27.85 7.49
C LYS A 419 -9.90 -28.32 6.96
N LEU A 420 -9.98 -28.64 5.67
CA LEU A 420 -11.21 -29.09 5.02
C LEU A 420 -11.34 -30.62 4.96
N ASP A 421 -10.34 -31.33 5.48
CA ASP A 421 -10.16 -32.78 5.32
C ASP A 421 -10.37 -33.25 3.88
N LEU A 422 -9.59 -32.69 2.94
CA LEU A 422 -9.62 -33.07 1.52
C LEU A 422 -8.35 -33.83 1.14
N LYS A 423 -8.39 -34.51 -0.02
CA LYS A 423 -7.18 -35.11 -0.60
C LYS A 423 -6.17 -34.00 -0.91
N CYS A 424 -4.90 -34.18 -0.59
CA CYS A 424 -3.88 -33.20 -0.96
C CYS A 424 -2.55 -33.82 -1.40
N LEU A 425 -1.87 -33.11 -2.31
CA LEU A 425 -0.44 -33.30 -2.59
C LEU A 425 0.29 -31.98 -2.34
N ALA A 426 1.13 -31.97 -1.31
CA ALA A 426 2.02 -30.86 -1.00
C ALA A 426 3.47 -31.26 -1.32
N VAL A 427 4.15 -30.43 -2.12
CA VAL A 427 5.55 -30.67 -2.51
C VAL A 427 6.43 -29.62 -1.85
N ASP A 428 7.34 -30.08 -0.99
CA ASP A 428 8.25 -29.31 -0.16
C ASP A 428 7.60 -28.05 0.47
N PRO A 429 6.51 -28.20 1.24
CA PRO A 429 5.77 -27.07 1.79
C PRO A 429 6.62 -26.21 2.74
N ILE A 430 6.49 -24.89 2.66
CA ILE A 430 7.08 -23.95 3.61
C ILE A 430 6.18 -23.86 4.85
N ILE A 431 6.37 -24.78 5.80
CA ILE A 431 5.59 -24.84 7.06
C ILE A 431 6.09 -23.80 8.07
N ASN A 432 7.39 -23.49 8.06
CA ASN A 432 8.02 -22.53 8.95
C ASN A 432 8.82 -21.48 8.16
N LEU A 433 8.75 -20.22 8.58
CA LEU A 433 9.44 -19.09 7.94
C LEU A 433 10.80 -18.74 8.55
N GLY A 434 11.28 -19.47 9.55
CA GLY A 434 12.47 -19.17 10.35
C GLY A 434 13.72 -18.91 9.50
N GLU A 435 14.08 -19.82 8.60
CA GLU A 435 15.21 -19.57 7.67
C GLU A 435 14.90 -18.47 6.64
N TYR A 436 13.69 -18.46 6.10
CA TYR A 436 13.24 -17.50 5.08
C TYR A 436 13.22 -16.06 5.60
N ASN A 437 12.95 -15.87 6.89
CA ASN A 437 12.88 -14.58 7.57
C ASN A 437 14.25 -14.01 7.93
N ARG A 438 15.34 -14.79 7.90
CA ARG A 438 16.70 -14.29 8.22
C ARG A 438 17.09 -13.12 7.31
N LYS A 439 16.77 -13.23 6.02
CA LYS A 439 16.96 -12.16 5.01
C LYS A 439 15.65 -11.51 4.56
N ASP A 440 14.52 -11.94 5.15
CA ASP A 440 13.16 -11.54 4.81
C ASP A 440 12.90 -11.43 3.29
N VAL A 441 13.36 -12.44 2.53
CA VAL A 441 13.33 -12.41 1.06
C VAL A 441 11.92 -12.40 0.48
N HIS A 442 10.92 -12.77 1.28
CA HIS A 442 9.50 -12.75 0.93
C HIS A 442 8.73 -11.57 1.57
N PHE A 443 9.41 -10.73 2.36
CA PHE A 443 8.81 -9.65 3.16
C PHE A 443 7.73 -10.12 4.15
N LEU A 444 7.85 -11.34 4.68
CA LEU A 444 6.86 -11.96 5.58
C LEU A 444 7.17 -11.81 7.06
N ARG A 445 8.41 -11.49 7.44
CA ARG A 445 8.82 -11.34 8.84
C ARG A 445 7.88 -10.37 9.57
N ASP A 446 7.32 -10.78 10.69
CA ASP A 446 6.38 -9.99 11.53
C ASP A 446 5.04 -9.63 10.87
N LEU A 447 4.73 -10.12 9.66
CA LEU A 447 3.47 -9.84 8.95
C LEU A 447 2.51 -11.05 8.89
N ARG A 448 2.98 -12.25 9.24
CA ARG A 448 2.16 -13.45 9.44
C ARG A 448 2.82 -14.41 10.42
N GLN A 449 2.07 -15.40 10.87
CA GLN A 449 2.57 -16.48 11.72
C GLN A 449 3.77 -17.19 11.09
N VAL A 450 4.79 -17.43 11.92
CA VAL A 450 6.08 -17.99 11.51
C VAL A 450 5.99 -19.49 11.26
N ASP A 451 5.33 -20.24 12.15
CA ASP A 451 5.18 -21.70 12.06
C ASP A 451 3.69 -22.07 12.09
N VAL A 452 3.23 -22.83 11.11
CA VAL A 452 1.82 -23.28 11.02
C VAL A 452 1.65 -24.78 11.30
N SER A 453 2.68 -25.46 11.81
CA SER A 453 2.62 -26.90 12.10
C SER A 453 1.56 -27.25 13.15
N ASP A 454 1.42 -26.44 14.19
CA ASP A 454 0.40 -26.64 15.24
C ASP A 454 -1.02 -26.54 14.68
N ASP A 455 -1.28 -25.57 13.81
CA ASP A 455 -2.58 -25.41 13.15
C ASP A 455 -2.91 -26.62 12.27
N ILE A 456 -1.94 -27.05 11.45
CA ILE A 456 -2.09 -28.22 10.57
C ILE A 456 -2.39 -29.46 11.41
N ASN A 457 -1.62 -29.71 12.47
CA ASN A 457 -1.82 -30.86 13.36
C ASN A 457 -3.16 -30.79 14.11
N ALA A 458 -3.58 -29.60 14.53
CA ALA A 458 -4.88 -29.40 15.15
C ALA A 458 -6.02 -29.77 14.20
N PHE A 459 -5.97 -29.36 12.92
CA PHE A 459 -6.96 -29.76 11.93
C PHE A 459 -6.94 -31.27 11.66
N LEU A 460 -5.75 -31.87 11.49
CA LEU A 460 -5.62 -33.31 11.27
C LEU A 460 -6.14 -34.15 12.46
N SER A 461 -6.07 -33.62 13.67
CA SER A 461 -6.62 -34.27 14.87
C SER A 461 -8.15 -34.26 14.92
N GLN A 462 -8.80 -33.29 14.24
CA GLN A 462 -10.26 -33.19 14.13
C GLN A 462 -10.80 -34.09 13.01
N GLY A 463 -10.02 -34.27 11.94
CA GLY A 463 -10.37 -35.11 10.80
C GLY A 463 -9.16 -35.37 9.89
N SER A 464 -8.97 -36.63 9.52
CA SER A 464 -7.94 -37.04 8.54
C SER A 464 -8.44 -38.23 7.74
N HIS A 465 -9.65 -38.17 7.18
CA HIS A 465 -10.28 -39.28 6.46
C HIS A 465 -9.71 -39.46 5.05
N TYR A 466 -9.29 -38.37 4.41
CA TYR A 466 -8.74 -38.40 3.05
C TYR A 466 -7.23 -38.40 3.03
N GLU A 467 -6.67 -39.05 2.00
CA GLU A 467 -5.23 -39.21 1.81
C GLU A 467 -4.51 -37.90 1.51
N LYS A 468 -3.39 -37.68 2.20
CA LYS A 468 -2.58 -36.46 2.10
C LYS A 468 -1.14 -36.87 1.89
N TYR A 469 -0.60 -36.57 0.71
CA TYR A 469 0.79 -36.84 0.38
C TYR A 469 1.64 -35.58 0.58
N VAL A 470 2.76 -35.72 1.28
CA VAL A 470 3.75 -34.66 1.44
C VAL A 470 5.08 -35.17 0.91
N ILE A 471 5.54 -34.64 -0.21
CA ILE A 471 6.85 -34.93 -0.77
C ILE A 471 7.85 -33.92 -0.20
N GLY A 472 8.93 -34.38 0.42
CA GLY A 472 10.05 -33.56 0.86
C GLY A 472 11.38 -34.26 0.57
N SER A 473 12.50 -33.62 0.86
CA SER A 473 13.81 -34.24 0.71
C SER A 473 14.69 -33.95 1.91
N GLU A 474 15.35 -34.98 2.44
CA GLU A 474 16.35 -34.81 3.50
C GLU A 474 17.54 -33.90 3.09
N ASN A 475 17.76 -33.69 1.79
CA ASN A 475 18.75 -32.75 1.27
C ASN A 475 18.33 -31.28 1.42
N VAL A 476 17.09 -31.01 1.85
CA VAL A 476 16.58 -29.69 2.23
C VAL A 476 16.20 -29.73 3.71
N PRO A 477 17.19 -29.72 4.63
CA PRO A 477 16.99 -30.17 6.01
C PRO A 477 15.93 -29.37 6.76
N PHE A 478 15.92 -28.04 6.58
CA PHE A 478 14.99 -27.15 7.26
C PHE A 478 13.53 -27.49 6.96
N ASN A 479 13.14 -27.55 5.69
CA ASN A 479 11.77 -27.90 5.32
C ASN A 479 11.43 -29.33 5.71
N TYR A 480 12.36 -30.27 5.50
CA TYR A 480 12.15 -31.67 5.80
C TYR A 480 11.90 -31.92 7.29
N GLU A 481 12.64 -31.24 8.18
CA GLU A 481 12.41 -31.29 9.63
C GLU A 481 10.98 -30.86 9.99
N HIS A 482 10.47 -29.78 9.39
CA HIS A 482 9.12 -29.31 9.65
C HIS A 482 8.04 -30.21 9.02
N ILE A 483 8.30 -30.83 7.87
CA ILE A 483 7.44 -31.87 7.28
C ILE A 483 7.33 -33.06 8.24
N CYS A 484 8.43 -33.48 8.87
CA CYS A 484 8.44 -34.59 9.81
C CYS A 484 7.53 -34.37 11.03
N LYS A 485 7.34 -33.11 11.46
CA LYS A 485 6.47 -32.70 12.59
C LYS A 485 4.97 -32.82 12.29
N ILE A 486 4.58 -33.05 11.04
CA ILE A 486 3.16 -33.20 10.67
C ILE A 486 2.69 -34.61 10.99
N ILE A 487 1.61 -34.71 11.76
CA ILE A 487 1.05 -35.95 12.31
C ILE A 487 -0.43 -36.05 11.93
N GLY A 488 -0.76 -37.06 11.14
CA GLY A 488 -2.14 -37.38 10.79
C GLY A 488 -2.24 -38.81 10.26
N ALA A 489 -3.36 -39.49 10.55
CA ALA A 489 -3.53 -40.92 10.27
C ALA A 489 -3.39 -41.27 8.78
N ASN A 490 -3.84 -40.37 7.89
CA ASN A 490 -3.76 -40.54 6.43
C ASN A 490 -2.77 -39.55 5.78
N VAL A 491 -1.77 -39.09 6.54
CA VAL A 491 -0.66 -38.28 6.00
C VAL A 491 0.51 -39.18 5.66
N VAL A 492 0.83 -39.27 4.37
CA VAL A 492 1.96 -40.03 3.85
C VAL A 492 3.10 -39.08 3.48
N LYS A 493 4.20 -39.16 4.23
CA LYS A 493 5.41 -38.37 3.99
C LYS A 493 6.37 -39.17 3.12
N ILE A 494 6.75 -38.61 1.97
CA ILE A 494 7.67 -39.23 1.01
C ILE A 494 8.99 -38.47 1.06
N ASN A 495 10.06 -39.16 1.44
CA ASN A 495 11.43 -38.63 1.37
C ASN A 495 12.01 -38.92 -0.02
N LYS A 496 12.16 -37.90 -0.85
CA LYS A 496 12.86 -38.00 -2.12
C LYS A 496 14.36 -37.90 -1.90
N LYS A 497 15.03 -39.03 -2.07
CA LYS A 497 16.49 -39.13 -2.11
C LYS A 497 16.94 -39.01 -3.56
N ASP A 498 17.48 -37.86 -3.92
CA ASP A 498 17.97 -37.57 -5.28
C ASP A 498 19.17 -36.64 -5.19
N SER A 499 20.28 -37.00 -5.83
CA SER A 499 21.51 -36.20 -5.84
C SER A 499 21.36 -34.86 -6.56
N HIS A 500 20.33 -34.69 -7.38
CA HIS A 500 20.03 -33.43 -8.07
C HIS A 500 19.21 -32.45 -7.21
N ILE A 501 18.74 -32.88 -6.04
CA ILE A 501 18.10 -32.00 -5.06
C ILE A 501 19.19 -31.47 -4.12
N GLN A 502 19.56 -30.19 -4.30
CA GLN A 502 20.54 -29.51 -3.45
C GLN A 502 19.90 -28.41 -2.60
N THR A 503 18.80 -27.85 -3.08
CA THR A 503 18.10 -26.73 -2.48
C THR A 503 16.59 -26.88 -2.61
N HIS A 504 15.85 -26.08 -1.84
CA HIS A 504 14.39 -26.05 -1.85
C HIS A 504 13.75 -25.97 -3.27
N PRO A 505 14.19 -25.07 -4.18
CA PRO A 505 13.67 -25.01 -5.55
C PRO A 505 13.83 -26.31 -6.36
N ASP A 506 14.74 -27.20 -6.00
CA ASP A 506 15.05 -28.40 -6.77
C ASP A 506 14.07 -29.56 -6.51
N VAL A 507 13.33 -29.55 -5.40
CA VAL A 507 12.47 -30.70 -5.01
C VAL A 507 11.34 -30.92 -6.02
N SER A 508 10.65 -29.85 -6.43
CA SER A 508 9.55 -29.94 -7.40
C SER A 508 9.98 -30.47 -8.77
N PRO A 509 10.97 -29.89 -9.48
CA PRO A 509 11.38 -30.38 -10.80
C PRO A 509 11.92 -31.82 -10.79
N ASN A 510 12.46 -32.29 -9.66
CA ASN A 510 12.97 -33.67 -9.53
C ASN A 510 11.92 -34.69 -9.05
N THR A 511 10.66 -34.30 -8.90
CA THR A 511 9.57 -35.20 -8.42
C THR A 511 8.32 -35.17 -9.30
N ILE A 512 8.42 -34.64 -10.52
CA ILE A 512 7.30 -34.49 -11.46
C ILE A 512 6.59 -35.83 -11.76
N PRO A 513 7.30 -36.95 -12.02
CA PRO A 513 6.65 -38.24 -12.24
C PRO A 513 5.81 -38.70 -11.05
N GLU A 514 6.35 -38.60 -9.83
CA GLU A 514 5.66 -38.95 -8.59
C GLU A 514 4.46 -38.04 -8.36
N GLN A 515 4.60 -36.74 -8.61
CA GLN A 515 3.49 -35.79 -8.51
C GLN A 515 2.34 -36.17 -9.43
N LEU A 516 2.61 -36.41 -10.72
CA LEU A 516 1.57 -36.77 -11.69
C LEU A 516 0.92 -38.12 -11.38
N MET A 517 1.70 -39.10 -10.92
CA MET A 517 1.18 -40.39 -10.46
C MET A 517 0.20 -40.21 -9.30
N LEU A 518 0.61 -39.48 -8.25
CA LEU A 518 -0.21 -39.27 -7.06
C LEU A 518 -1.47 -38.46 -7.36
N LEU A 519 -1.36 -37.40 -8.17
CA LEU A 519 -2.52 -36.61 -8.58
C LEU A 519 -3.55 -37.47 -9.32
N ASN A 520 -3.13 -38.27 -10.31
CA ASN A 520 -4.04 -39.14 -11.05
C ASN A 520 -4.62 -40.25 -10.16
N LYS A 521 -3.82 -40.82 -9.25
CA LYS A 521 -4.31 -41.80 -8.26
C LYS A 521 -5.44 -41.21 -7.41
N MET A 522 -5.19 -40.04 -6.81
CA MET A 522 -6.16 -39.36 -5.94
C MET A 522 -7.42 -38.97 -6.69
N LEU A 523 -7.29 -38.45 -7.92
CA LEU A 523 -8.41 -38.07 -8.77
C LEU A 523 -9.24 -39.27 -9.24
N LEU A 524 -8.63 -40.44 -9.46
CA LEU A 524 -9.36 -41.67 -9.81
C LEU A 524 -9.96 -42.40 -8.61
N ASP A 525 -9.68 -41.93 -7.38
CA ASP A 525 -10.03 -42.63 -6.13
C ASP A 525 -9.57 -44.10 -6.10
N MET A 526 -8.45 -44.39 -6.77
CA MET A 526 -7.94 -45.76 -6.88
C MET A 526 -7.31 -46.21 -5.56
N LYS A 527 -7.92 -47.24 -4.94
CA LYS A 527 -7.25 -48.09 -3.97
C LYS A 527 -6.40 -49.11 -4.73
N PHE A 528 -5.09 -48.89 -4.83
CA PHE A 528 -4.20 -49.96 -5.25
C PHE A 528 -4.24 -51.04 -4.17
N MET A 529 -4.93 -52.16 -4.44
CA MET A 529 -4.67 -53.39 -3.72
C MET A 529 -3.29 -53.86 -4.20
N MET A 530 -2.25 -53.63 -3.38
CA MET A 530 -0.99 -54.35 -3.58
C MET A 530 -1.27 -55.81 -3.24
N VAL A 531 -1.54 -56.60 -4.27
CA VAL A 531 -1.50 -58.06 -4.16
C VAL A 531 -0.01 -58.41 -4.14
N ASN A 532 0.48 -58.90 -3.01
CA ASN A 532 1.75 -59.63 -3.01
C ASN A 532 1.53 -60.86 -3.87
N ILE A 533 2.06 -60.84 -5.10
CA ILE A 533 2.16 -62.01 -5.96
C ILE A 533 3.38 -62.82 -5.53
#